data_AF-A0A5W3DXY1-F1
#
_entry.id   AF-A0A5W3DXY1-F1
#
_cell.length_a   1.000
_cell.length_b   1.000
_cell.length_c   1.000
_cell.angle_alpha   90.00
_cell.angle_beta   90.00
_cell.angle_gamma   90.00
#
_symmetry.space_group_name_H-M   'P 1'
#
loop_
_entity.id
_entity.type
_entity.pdbx_description
1 polymer ?
#
loop_
_entity_poly.entity_id
_entity_poly.type
_entity_poly.pdbx_seq_one_letter_code
_entity_poly.pdbx_strand_id
1 'polypeptide(L)'
;MENKRTLVVALGGNALLKRGEPLEADIQRKNIELAARTIAQLTRQWRVVLVHGNGPQVGLLALQNSAYANVTPYPLDILGAESQGMIGYMLQQALKNHLPEREISVLLTQVEVDANDPAFLNPTKYIGPIYDEAQARALQAEKGWVFKADGNAFRRVVPSPQPKRIVENDAIHALISRDHLVICNGGGGVPVVEKADGYHGIEAVIDKDRSAALLASQIHADALLILTDADAVYLDWGKPTQRPLAQVTPELLREMQFDAGSMGPKVTACAEFVSHCRGIAGIGSLADGQAILAGEKGTLIRCETADVDA
;
A
#
# COMPACT_ATOMS: atom_id res chain seq x y z
N MET A 1 4.57 -10.41 -28.30
CA MET A 1 4.69 -10.42 -26.83
C MET A 1 3.59 -11.30 -26.29
N GLU A 2 3.91 -12.27 -25.43
CA GLU A 2 2.88 -13.10 -24.79
C GLU A 2 1.85 -12.22 -24.09
N ASN A 3 0.57 -12.57 -24.24
CA ASN A 3 -0.55 -11.87 -23.63
C ASN A 3 -0.61 -12.20 -22.13
N LYS A 4 0.37 -11.70 -21.36
CA LYS A 4 0.45 -11.93 -19.92
C LYS A 4 -0.70 -11.22 -19.21
N ARG A 5 -1.28 -11.92 -18.25
CA ARG A 5 -2.26 -11.37 -17.31
C ARG A 5 -1.64 -10.26 -16.45
N THR A 6 -2.45 -9.30 -16.05
CA THR A 6 -2.02 -8.14 -15.26
C THR A 6 -2.18 -8.42 -13.76
N LEU A 7 -1.10 -8.19 -13.02
CA LEU A 7 -1.01 -8.33 -11.57
C LEU A 7 -0.69 -6.97 -10.95
N VAL A 8 -1.55 -6.49 -10.06
CA VAL A 8 -1.21 -5.38 -9.16
C VAL A 8 -0.59 -5.94 -7.89
N VAL A 9 0.58 -5.44 -7.50
CA VAL A 9 1.26 -5.83 -6.27
C VAL A 9 1.33 -4.64 -5.32
N ALA A 10 0.87 -4.80 -4.08
CA ALA A 10 0.99 -3.80 -3.02
C ALA A 10 2.09 -4.19 -2.02
N LEU A 11 3.19 -3.43 -1.99
CA LEU A 11 4.31 -3.66 -1.08
C LEU A 11 4.08 -3.08 0.31
N GLY A 12 4.17 -3.96 1.32
CA GLY A 12 4.35 -3.73 2.75
C GLY A 12 5.21 -2.51 3.12
N GLY A 13 4.89 -1.82 4.22
CA GLY A 13 5.88 -0.94 4.85
C GLY A 13 7.14 -1.72 5.22
N ASN A 14 6.96 -2.94 5.73
CA ASN A 14 8.02 -3.90 6.06
C ASN A 14 8.85 -4.40 4.85
N ALA A 15 8.30 -4.30 3.62
CA ALA A 15 9.07 -4.61 2.42
C ALA A 15 10.10 -3.51 2.09
N LEU A 16 9.91 -2.31 2.64
CA LEU A 16 10.79 -1.15 2.45
C LEU A 16 11.62 -0.88 3.71
N LEU A 17 11.02 -0.99 4.90
CA LEU A 17 11.66 -0.77 6.18
C LEU A 17 10.90 -1.53 7.27
N LYS A 18 11.58 -2.45 7.98
CA LYS A 18 10.93 -3.29 8.99
C LYS A 18 10.71 -2.52 10.28
N ARG A 19 9.74 -2.95 11.08
CA ARG A 19 9.50 -2.38 12.41
C ARG A 19 10.78 -2.41 13.25
N GLY A 20 11.17 -1.25 13.78
CA GLY A 20 12.36 -1.10 14.64
C GLY A 20 13.68 -0.91 13.90
N GLU A 21 13.71 -1.03 12.57
CA GLU A 21 14.91 -0.67 11.80
C GLU A 21 15.12 0.85 11.79
N PRO A 22 16.38 1.33 11.85
CA PRO A 22 16.70 2.73 11.64
C PRO A 22 16.20 3.23 10.28
N LEU A 23 15.73 4.47 10.24
CA LEU A 23 15.22 5.15 9.04
C LEU A 23 16.36 5.62 8.13
N GLU A 24 17.29 4.72 7.82
CA GLU A 24 18.50 4.98 7.04
C GLU A 24 18.36 4.49 5.59
N ALA A 25 18.91 5.26 4.64
CA ALA A 25 18.80 4.95 3.22
C ALA A 25 19.41 3.58 2.86
N ASP A 26 20.54 3.20 3.45
CA ASP A 26 21.20 1.93 3.14
C ASP A 26 20.41 0.71 3.63
N ILE A 27 19.71 0.85 4.75
CA ILE A 27 18.81 -0.19 5.27
C ILE A 27 17.61 -0.33 4.34
N GLN A 28 17.01 0.79 3.95
CA GLN A 28 15.90 0.80 3.00
C GLN A 28 16.29 0.18 1.66
N ARG A 29 17.48 0.50 1.13
CA ARG A 29 18.03 -0.09 -0.09
C ARG A 29 18.16 -1.62 0.00
N LYS A 30 18.67 -2.14 1.13
CA LYS A 30 18.78 -3.60 1.35
C LYS A 30 17.44 -4.31 1.34
N ASN A 31 16.42 -3.72 1.95
CA ASN A 31 15.06 -4.28 1.95
C ASN A 31 14.41 -4.20 0.57
N ILE A 32 14.55 -3.06 -0.12
CA ILE A 32 14.07 -2.87 -1.49
C ILE A 32 14.71 -3.87 -2.45
N GLU A 33 16.00 -4.18 -2.28
CA GLU A 33 16.71 -5.17 -3.08
C GLU A 33 16.14 -6.59 -2.90
N LEU A 34 15.68 -6.94 -1.70
CA LEU A 34 14.96 -8.19 -1.46
C LEU A 34 13.59 -8.19 -2.16
N ALA A 35 12.84 -7.08 -2.07
CA ALA A 35 11.55 -6.96 -2.73
C ALA A 35 11.69 -7.01 -4.26
N ALA A 36 12.69 -6.33 -4.82
CA ALA A 36 12.96 -6.31 -6.26
C ALA A 36 13.20 -7.71 -6.83
N ARG A 37 13.89 -8.59 -6.09
CA ARG A 37 14.07 -10.00 -6.49
C ARG A 37 12.75 -10.74 -6.61
N THR A 38 11.86 -10.64 -5.62
CA THR A 38 10.53 -11.27 -5.69
C THR A 38 9.72 -10.71 -6.86
N ILE A 39 9.67 -9.38 -6.98
CA ILE A 39 8.91 -8.74 -8.05
C ILE A 39 9.44 -9.15 -9.43
N ALA A 40 10.77 -9.20 -9.62
CA ALA A 40 11.38 -9.66 -10.86
C ALA A 40 10.96 -11.09 -11.22
N GLN A 41 10.85 -11.99 -10.24
CA GLN A 41 10.34 -13.34 -10.48
C GLN A 41 8.86 -13.36 -10.91
N LEU A 42 8.01 -12.50 -10.35
CA LEU A 42 6.60 -12.39 -10.75
C LEU A 42 6.45 -11.96 -12.22
N THR A 43 7.32 -11.08 -12.72
CA THR A 43 7.28 -10.59 -14.12
C THR A 43 7.45 -11.68 -15.18
N ARG A 44 7.95 -12.86 -14.79
CA ARG A 44 8.07 -14.02 -15.69
C ARG A 44 6.70 -14.49 -16.16
N GLN A 45 5.69 -14.45 -15.30
CA GLN A 45 4.33 -14.91 -15.58
C GLN A 45 3.33 -13.76 -15.74
N TRP A 46 3.58 -12.62 -15.10
CA TRP A 46 2.63 -11.51 -15.01
C TRP A 46 3.16 -10.24 -15.64
N ARG A 47 2.27 -9.40 -16.16
CA ARG A 47 2.52 -7.97 -16.31
C ARG A 47 2.29 -7.30 -14.97
N VAL A 48 3.34 -6.73 -14.39
CA VAL A 48 3.30 -6.24 -13.00
C VAL A 48 3.11 -4.72 -12.95
N VAL A 49 2.15 -4.29 -12.13
CA VAL A 49 1.99 -2.91 -11.68
C VAL A 49 2.23 -2.88 -10.17
N LEU A 50 3.09 -1.98 -9.71
CA LEU A 50 3.60 -1.95 -8.34
C LEU A 50 3.09 -0.72 -7.59
N VAL A 51 2.42 -0.97 -6.47
CA VAL A 51 2.04 0.01 -5.46
C VAL A 51 2.89 -0.22 -4.22
N HIS A 52 3.22 0.83 -3.46
CA HIS A 52 3.97 0.69 -2.22
C HIS A 52 3.41 1.58 -1.12
N GLY A 53 3.66 1.21 0.14
CA GLY A 53 3.39 2.10 1.28
C GLY A 53 4.48 3.15 1.46
N ASN A 54 4.24 4.14 2.32
CA ASN A 54 5.21 5.20 2.63
C ASN A 54 5.26 5.59 4.12
N GLY A 55 4.53 4.91 5.01
CA GLY A 55 4.29 5.37 6.39
C GLY A 55 5.55 5.75 7.19
N PRO A 56 6.63 4.94 7.20
CA PRO A 56 7.90 5.32 7.79
C PRO A 56 8.56 6.54 7.11
N GLN A 57 8.55 6.58 5.77
CA GLN A 57 9.24 7.58 4.95
C GLN A 57 8.56 8.94 5.03
N VAL A 58 7.24 9.01 4.85
CA VAL A 58 6.47 10.27 4.96
C VAL A 58 6.56 10.84 6.38
N GLY A 59 6.65 9.98 7.39
CA GLY A 59 6.87 10.41 8.76
C GLY A 59 8.29 10.93 9.04
N LEU A 60 9.33 10.33 8.43
CA LEU A 60 10.68 10.89 8.47
C LEU A 60 10.72 12.27 7.79
N LEU A 61 10.12 12.39 6.61
CA LEU A 61 10.01 13.67 5.90
C LEU A 61 9.27 14.71 6.75
N ALA A 62 8.20 14.35 7.43
CA ALA A 62 7.49 15.25 8.34
C ALA A 62 8.37 15.73 9.52
N LEU A 63 9.24 14.86 10.04
CA LEU A 63 10.20 15.22 11.08
C LEU A 63 11.28 16.17 10.55
N GLN A 64 11.85 15.88 9.39
CA GLN A 64 12.86 16.72 8.74
C GLN A 64 12.29 18.10 8.38
N ASN A 65 11.10 18.13 7.78
CA ASN A 65 10.33 19.33 7.47
C ASN A 65 10.05 20.17 8.72
N SER A 66 9.76 19.52 9.86
CA SER A 66 9.55 20.22 11.13
C SER A 66 10.83 20.71 11.81
N ALA A 67 11.99 20.15 11.48
CA ALA A 67 13.26 20.52 12.11
C ALA A 67 13.83 21.83 11.55
N TYR A 68 13.41 22.22 10.34
CA TYR A 68 13.86 23.44 9.70
C TYR A 68 12.91 24.62 10.01
N ALA A 69 13.24 25.41 11.03
CA ALA A 69 12.36 26.45 11.58
C ALA A 69 12.24 27.73 10.73
N ASN A 70 13.07 27.91 9.68
CA ASN A 70 13.09 29.14 8.88
C ASN A 70 12.04 29.18 7.76
N VAL A 71 11.22 28.14 7.62
CA VAL A 71 10.13 28.08 6.65
C VAL A 71 8.89 27.46 7.30
N THR A 72 7.71 27.84 6.83
CA THR A 72 6.49 27.11 7.17
C THR A 72 6.62 25.66 6.68
N PRO A 73 6.39 24.65 7.54
CA PRO A 73 6.44 23.26 7.13
C PRO A 73 5.52 23.00 5.93
N TYR A 74 6.01 22.27 4.93
CA TYR A 74 5.18 21.82 3.82
C TYR A 74 4.05 20.90 4.30
N PRO A 75 2.87 20.97 3.67
CA PRO A 75 1.72 20.15 4.01
C PRO A 75 1.97 18.66 3.68
N LEU A 76 1.26 17.79 4.37
CA LEU A 76 1.49 16.35 4.34
C LEU A 76 1.31 15.71 2.96
N ASP A 77 0.44 16.26 2.10
CA ASP A 77 0.23 15.80 0.72
C ASP A 77 1.51 16.02 -0.13
N ILE A 78 2.19 17.16 0.04
CA ILE A 78 3.47 17.44 -0.62
C ILE A 78 4.56 16.47 -0.12
N LEU A 79 4.63 16.22 1.19
CA LEU A 79 5.54 15.20 1.74
C LEU A 79 5.19 13.80 1.22
N GLY A 80 3.91 13.54 0.99
CA GLY A 80 3.41 12.37 0.30
C GLY A 80 4.01 12.24 -1.09
N ALA A 81 3.96 13.30 -1.89
CA ALA A 81 4.54 13.36 -3.23
C ALA A 81 6.07 13.11 -3.20
N GLU A 82 6.80 13.77 -2.29
CA GLU A 82 8.24 13.54 -2.08
C GLU A 82 8.54 12.07 -1.77
N SER A 83 7.73 11.44 -0.93
CA SER A 83 7.90 10.02 -0.56
C SER A 83 7.69 9.06 -1.76
N GLN A 84 6.84 9.43 -2.73
CA GLN A 84 6.69 8.66 -3.96
C GLN A 84 7.98 8.70 -4.79
N GLY A 85 8.56 9.90 -4.96
CA GLY A 85 9.83 10.06 -5.65
C GLY A 85 10.96 9.29 -4.97
N MET A 86 11.07 9.43 -3.64
CA MET A 86 12.09 8.75 -2.82
C MET A 86 12.05 7.23 -2.98
N ILE A 87 10.89 6.62 -2.75
CA ILE A 87 10.74 5.15 -2.78
C ILE A 87 10.74 4.63 -4.21
N GLY A 88 10.02 5.32 -5.10
CA GLY A 88 9.94 4.98 -6.52
C GLY A 88 11.31 4.95 -7.18
N TYR A 89 12.18 5.93 -6.90
CA TYR A 89 13.56 5.95 -7.35
C TYR A 89 14.34 4.70 -6.91
N MET A 90 14.28 4.36 -5.62
CA MET A 90 15.01 3.20 -5.09
C MET A 90 14.49 1.88 -5.68
N LEU A 91 13.17 1.73 -5.79
CA LEU A 91 12.54 0.56 -6.42
C LEU A 91 12.89 0.45 -7.90
N GLN A 92 12.81 1.54 -8.66
CA GLN A 92 13.15 1.56 -10.07
C GLN A 92 14.60 1.15 -10.30
N GLN A 93 15.53 1.71 -9.52
CA GLN A 93 16.94 1.36 -9.62
C GLN A 93 17.18 -0.12 -9.33
N ALA A 94 16.63 -0.66 -8.24
CA ALA A 94 16.80 -2.06 -7.89
C ALA A 94 16.17 -2.99 -8.94
N LEU A 95 14.95 -2.69 -9.40
CA LEU A 95 14.26 -3.49 -10.41
C LEU A 95 14.99 -3.46 -11.76
N LYS A 96 15.53 -2.30 -12.18
CA LYS A 96 16.28 -2.19 -13.46
C LYS A 96 17.57 -2.99 -13.42
N ASN A 97 18.21 -3.11 -12.25
CA ASN A 97 19.37 -3.99 -12.08
C ASN A 97 19.02 -5.48 -12.23
N HIS A 98 17.83 -5.91 -11.80
CA HIS A 98 17.35 -7.30 -11.99
C HIS A 98 16.75 -7.57 -13.36
N LEU A 99 16.25 -6.53 -14.02
CA LEU A 99 15.51 -6.59 -15.28
C LEU A 99 16.04 -5.54 -16.28
N PRO A 100 17.30 -5.64 -16.75
CA PRO A 100 17.93 -4.61 -17.57
C PRO A 100 17.18 -4.33 -18.87
N GLU A 101 16.57 -5.37 -19.46
CA GLU A 101 15.81 -5.28 -20.71
C GLU A 101 14.36 -4.80 -20.53
N ARG A 102 13.89 -4.65 -19.28
CA ARG A 102 12.52 -4.22 -18.99
C ARG A 102 12.48 -2.72 -18.79
N GLU A 103 11.54 -2.05 -19.43
CA GLU A 103 11.23 -0.65 -19.12
C GLU A 103 10.48 -0.55 -17.79
N ILE A 104 10.96 0.33 -16.92
CA ILE A 104 10.41 0.53 -15.57
C ILE A 104 10.14 2.01 -15.39
N SER A 105 8.88 2.36 -15.14
CA SER A 105 8.45 3.74 -15.02
C SER A 105 7.91 4.00 -13.63
N VAL A 106 8.41 5.05 -12.99
CA VAL A 106 7.84 5.62 -11.77
C VAL A 106 6.92 6.75 -12.18
N LEU A 107 5.66 6.68 -11.78
CA LEU A 107 4.67 7.70 -12.04
C LEU A 107 4.22 8.32 -10.72
N LEU A 108 4.47 9.62 -10.55
CA LEU A 108 3.86 10.38 -9.46
C LEU A 108 2.35 10.35 -9.67
N THR A 109 1.61 9.93 -8.64
CA THR A 109 0.16 9.69 -8.76
C THR A 109 -0.62 10.48 -7.74
N GLN A 110 -1.68 11.15 -8.20
CA GLN A 110 -2.71 11.79 -7.41
C GLN A 110 -3.94 10.88 -7.33
N VAL A 111 -4.61 10.89 -6.18
CA VAL A 111 -5.82 10.12 -5.93
C VAL A 111 -6.89 11.04 -5.35
N GLU A 112 -7.99 11.13 -6.06
CA GLU A 112 -9.16 11.90 -5.63
C GLU A 112 -9.79 11.26 -4.39
N VAL A 113 -10.14 12.09 -3.40
CA VAL A 113 -10.83 11.72 -2.17
C VAL A 113 -12.02 12.64 -1.92
N ASP A 114 -12.94 12.26 -1.03
CA ASP A 114 -14.02 13.15 -0.59
C ASP A 114 -13.51 14.12 0.48
N ALA A 115 -13.67 15.44 0.27
CA ALA A 115 -13.32 16.47 1.24
C ALA A 115 -14.09 16.32 2.57
N ASN A 116 -15.25 15.67 2.55
CA ASN A 116 -16.11 15.43 3.72
C ASN A 116 -15.96 14.01 4.30
N ASP A 117 -14.93 13.26 3.90
CA ASP A 117 -14.72 11.91 4.42
C ASP A 117 -14.60 11.93 5.96
N PRO A 118 -15.35 11.09 6.70
CA PRO A 118 -15.28 11.02 8.16
C PRO A 118 -13.87 10.80 8.73
N ALA A 119 -12.94 10.24 7.95
CA ALA A 119 -11.55 10.05 8.34
C ALA A 119 -10.82 11.37 8.68
N PHE A 120 -11.28 12.50 8.14
CA PHE A 120 -10.74 13.83 8.50
C PHE A 120 -11.09 14.23 9.94
N LEU A 121 -12.23 13.78 10.45
CA LEU A 121 -12.66 14.03 11.84
C LEU A 121 -12.08 13.03 12.83
N ASN A 122 -11.75 11.81 12.38
CA ASN A 122 -11.15 10.76 13.21
C ASN A 122 -9.92 10.13 12.54
N PRO A 123 -8.74 10.77 12.65
CA PRO A 123 -7.48 10.23 12.13
C PRO A 123 -7.12 8.86 12.71
N THR A 124 -6.80 7.89 11.85
CA THR A 124 -6.47 6.51 12.27
C THR A 124 -5.17 5.97 11.68
N LYS A 125 -4.62 6.62 10.64
CA LYS A 125 -3.45 6.09 9.93
C LYS A 125 -2.15 6.48 10.60
N TYR A 126 -1.43 5.49 11.12
CA TYR A 126 -0.13 5.69 11.75
C TYR A 126 0.96 6.09 10.75
N ILE A 127 1.74 7.12 11.09
CA ILE A 127 2.92 7.57 10.33
C ILE A 127 4.12 7.84 11.23
N GLY A 128 5.34 7.78 10.68
CA GLY A 128 6.57 8.15 11.39
C GLY A 128 7.00 7.18 12.49
N PRO A 129 7.90 7.60 13.39
CA PRO A 129 8.41 6.76 14.47
C PRO A 129 7.43 6.64 15.64
N ILE A 130 7.83 5.86 16.65
CA ILE A 130 7.14 5.74 17.93
C ILE A 130 7.67 6.79 18.92
N TYR A 131 6.82 7.19 19.85
CA TYR A 131 7.07 8.18 20.89
C TYR A 131 6.64 7.63 22.25
N ASP A 132 7.27 8.11 23.32
CA ASP A 132 6.70 7.97 24.65
C ASP A 132 5.53 8.96 24.87
N GLU A 133 4.80 8.78 25.97
CA GLU A 133 3.63 9.61 26.28
C GLU A 133 4.00 11.10 26.47
N ALA A 134 5.14 11.39 27.09
CA ALA A 134 5.57 12.75 27.37
C ALA A 134 5.93 13.50 26.07
N GLN A 135 6.67 12.84 25.18
CA GLN A 135 7.00 13.32 23.84
C GLN A 135 5.73 13.56 23.01
N ALA A 136 4.79 12.62 23.01
CA ALA A 136 3.54 12.75 22.27
C ALA A 136 2.71 13.95 22.77
N ARG A 137 2.59 14.14 24.10
CA ARG A 137 1.89 15.29 24.69
C ARG A 137 2.56 16.62 24.35
N ALA A 138 3.89 16.67 24.37
CA ALA A 138 4.64 17.87 23.99
C ALA A 138 4.40 18.25 22.52
N LEU A 139 4.53 17.29 21.60
CA LEU A 139 4.29 17.52 20.16
C LEU A 139 2.84 17.84 19.84
N GLN A 140 1.89 17.28 20.58
CA GLN A 140 0.48 17.65 20.45
C GLN A 140 0.25 19.12 20.84
N ALA A 141 0.86 19.59 21.94
CA ALA A 141 0.72 20.97 22.40
C ALA A 141 1.44 21.96 21.47
N GLU A 142 2.62 21.60 20.97
CA GLU A 142 3.43 22.46 20.10
C GLU A 142 2.89 22.53 18.67
N LYS A 143 2.44 21.39 18.11
CA LYS A 143 2.18 21.25 16.67
C LYS A 143 0.74 20.86 16.32
N GLY A 144 -0.11 20.62 17.32
CA GLY A 144 -1.49 20.17 17.10
C GLY A 144 -1.59 18.76 16.51
N TRP A 145 -0.50 17.96 16.56
CA TRP A 145 -0.51 16.61 16.02
C TRP A 145 -1.39 15.68 16.87
N VAL A 146 -2.09 14.77 16.20
CA VAL A 146 -2.93 13.75 16.86
C VAL A 146 -2.11 12.47 17.03
N PHE A 147 -2.16 11.89 18.22
CA PHE A 147 -1.49 10.63 18.56
C PHE A 147 -2.50 9.58 19.04
N LYS A 148 -2.22 8.31 18.74
CA LYS A 148 -2.93 7.15 19.30
C LYS A 148 -1.92 6.13 19.82
N ALA A 149 -2.38 5.27 20.72
CA ALA A 149 -1.55 4.20 21.28
C ALA A 149 -1.24 3.12 20.22
N ASP A 150 0.02 2.72 20.13
CA ASP A 150 0.55 1.61 19.31
C ASP A 150 1.32 0.68 20.26
N GLY A 151 0.59 -0.27 20.87
CA GLY A 151 1.10 -1.07 21.98
C GLY A 151 1.38 -0.22 23.22
N ASN A 152 2.62 -0.28 23.73
CA ASN A 152 3.06 0.50 24.89
C ASN A 152 3.63 1.88 24.53
N ALA A 153 3.57 2.26 23.25
CA ALA A 153 4.08 3.53 22.74
C ALA A 153 2.95 4.35 22.09
N PHE A 154 3.28 5.56 21.67
CA PHE A 154 2.38 6.44 20.92
C PHE A 154 2.92 6.68 19.53
N ARG A 155 2.01 6.87 18.56
CA ARG A 155 2.40 7.18 17.19
C ARG A 155 1.44 8.20 16.58
N ARG A 156 1.99 9.10 15.77
CA ARG A 156 1.21 10.13 15.09
C ARG A 156 0.21 9.46 14.14
N VAL A 157 -1.04 9.91 14.19
CA VAL A 157 -2.09 9.49 13.28
C VAL A 157 -2.54 10.64 12.38
N VAL A 158 -2.88 10.32 11.15
CA VAL A 158 -3.37 11.25 10.14
C VAL A 158 -4.65 10.71 9.49
N PRO A 159 -5.46 11.57 8.83
CA PRO A 159 -6.60 11.12 8.05
C PRO A 159 -6.20 10.10 6.99
N SER A 160 -7.06 9.11 6.77
CA SER A 160 -6.92 8.10 5.71
C SER A 160 -8.27 7.91 5.02
N PRO A 161 -8.69 8.87 4.18
CA PRO A 161 -9.96 8.83 3.49
C PRO A 161 -10.01 7.70 2.45
N GLN A 162 -11.21 7.38 1.99
CA GLN A 162 -11.41 6.40 0.93
C GLN A 162 -10.92 6.95 -0.42
N PRO A 163 -10.12 6.18 -1.18
CA PRO A 163 -9.73 6.58 -2.52
C PRO A 163 -10.92 6.45 -3.49
N LYS A 164 -11.20 7.50 -4.26
CA LYS A 164 -12.31 7.52 -5.23
C LYS A 164 -11.84 7.25 -6.65
N ARG A 165 -10.77 7.92 -7.07
CA ARG A 165 -10.28 7.86 -8.45
C ARG A 165 -8.80 8.15 -8.55
N ILE A 166 -8.10 7.41 -9.39
CA ILE A 166 -6.69 7.68 -9.73
C ILE A 166 -6.68 8.69 -10.88
N VAL A 167 -6.03 9.84 -10.69
CA VAL A 167 -6.05 10.93 -11.67
C VAL A 167 -5.23 10.55 -12.91
N GLU A 168 -4.07 9.92 -12.73
CA GLU A 168 -3.18 9.53 -13.83
C GLU A 168 -3.50 8.15 -14.44
N ASN A 169 -4.75 7.68 -14.35
CA ASN A 169 -5.14 6.35 -14.84
C ASN A 169 -4.82 6.15 -16.34
N ASP A 170 -5.05 7.17 -17.18
CA ASP A 170 -4.76 7.09 -18.62
C ASP A 170 -3.27 6.88 -18.91
N ALA A 171 -2.39 7.55 -18.15
CA ALA A 171 -0.95 7.40 -18.27
C ALA A 171 -0.51 5.99 -17.83
N ILE A 172 -1.10 5.46 -16.76
CA ILE A 172 -0.85 4.09 -16.29
C ILE A 172 -1.23 3.09 -17.39
N HIS A 173 -2.41 3.20 -17.99
CA HIS A 173 -2.82 2.35 -19.11
C HIS A 173 -1.88 2.44 -20.31
N ALA A 174 -1.45 3.64 -20.68
CA ALA A 174 -0.52 3.84 -21.79
C ALA A 174 0.82 3.11 -21.54
N LEU A 175 1.36 3.18 -20.32
CA LEU A 175 2.60 2.50 -19.95
C LEU A 175 2.44 0.97 -19.91
N ILE A 176 1.35 0.47 -19.32
CA ILE A 176 1.01 -0.96 -19.29
C ILE A 176 0.88 -1.53 -20.71
N SER A 177 0.26 -0.78 -21.64
CA SER A 177 0.09 -1.20 -23.04
C SER A 177 1.44 -1.37 -23.78
N ARG A 178 2.48 -0.68 -23.30
CA ARG A 178 3.86 -0.77 -23.78
C ARG A 178 4.72 -1.76 -22.99
N ASP A 179 4.10 -2.58 -22.15
CA ASP A 179 4.74 -3.62 -21.34
C ASP A 179 5.77 -3.11 -20.31
N HIS A 180 5.62 -1.85 -19.89
CA HIS A 180 6.38 -1.30 -18.76
C HIS A 180 5.97 -1.99 -17.46
N LEU A 181 6.94 -2.20 -16.56
CA LEU A 181 6.65 -2.36 -15.14
C LEU A 181 6.39 -0.97 -14.57
N VAL A 182 5.14 -0.70 -14.18
CA VAL A 182 4.73 0.62 -13.71
C VAL A 182 4.74 0.64 -12.18
N ILE A 183 5.48 1.57 -11.58
CA ILE A 183 5.46 1.88 -10.16
C ILE A 183 4.62 3.15 -10.00
N CYS A 184 3.50 3.06 -9.30
CA CYS A 184 2.54 4.16 -9.16
C CYS A 184 1.82 4.08 -7.80
N ASN A 185 0.98 5.08 -7.51
CA ASN A 185 0.21 5.16 -6.26
C ASN A 185 1.10 5.02 -5.01
N GLY A 186 2.32 5.57 -5.06
CA GLY A 186 3.24 5.49 -3.93
C GLY A 186 2.61 6.09 -2.66
N GLY A 187 2.63 5.36 -1.56
CA GLY A 187 1.96 5.77 -0.33
C GLY A 187 0.43 5.77 -0.38
N GLY A 188 -0.18 5.15 -1.41
CA GLY A 188 -1.61 5.26 -1.69
C GLY A 188 -1.99 6.40 -2.64
N GLY A 189 -1.01 7.16 -3.14
CA GLY A 189 -1.23 8.35 -3.98
C GLY A 189 -1.29 9.65 -3.18
N VAL A 190 -1.02 10.78 -3.85
CA VAL A 190 -1.18 12.12 -3.28
C VAL A 190 -2.67 12.43 -3.20
N PRO A 191 -3.26 12.59 -2.00
CA PRO A 191 -4.68 12.90 -1.86
C PRO A 191 -5.01 14.28 -2.44
N VAL A 192 -5.99 14.33 -3.33
CA VAL A 192 -6.51 15.57 -3.90
C VAL A 192 -8.03 15.62 -3.85
N VAL A 193 -8.59 16.82 -3.87
CA VAL A 193 -10.02 17.08 -4.04
C VAL A 193 -10.24 17.85 -5.34
N GLU A 194 -11.22 17.42 -6.12
CA GLU A 194 -11.61 18.14 -7.34
C GLU A 194 -12.56 19.28 -6.98
N LYS A 195 -12.20 20.50 -7.38
CA LYS A 195 -13.01 21.72 -7.24
C LYS A 195 -13.25 22.32 -8.62
N ALA A 196 -14.07 23.38 -8.68
CA ALA A 196 -14.43 24.06 -9.93
C ALA A 196 -13.21 24.62 -10.69
N ASP A 197 -12.13 24.94 -9.98
CA ASP A 197 -10.88 25.51 -10.52
C ASP A 197 -9.76 24.47 -10.69
N GLY A 198 -10.00 23.19 -10.42
CA GLY A 198 -9.05 22.09 -10.60
C GLY A 198 -8.84 21.23 -9.35
N TYR A 199 -7.74 20.48 -9.33
CA TYR A 199 -7.37 19.64 -8.20
C TYR A 199 -6.57 20.40 -7.15
N HIS A 200 -6.92 20.20 -5.89
CA HIS A 200 -6.23 20.78 -4.74
C HIS A 200 -5.78 19.66 -3.80
N GLY A 201 -4.53 19.74 -3.34
CA GLY A 201 -4.02 18.84 -2.32
C GLY A 201 -4.78 18.95 -0.99
N ILE A 202 -4.87 17.85 -0.26
CA ILE A 202 -5.48 17.80 1.07
C ILE A 202 -4.64 16.92 2.00
N GLU A 203 -4.35 17.37 3.22
CA GLU A 203 -3.46 16.63 4.12
C GLU A 203 -4.06 15.31 4.61
N ALA A 204 -3.64 14.20 4.00
CA ALA A 204 -4.01 12.84 4.38
C ALA A 204 -2.95 11.83 3.90
N VAL A 205 -3.07 10.58 4.36
CA VAL A 205 -2.33 9.45 3.81
C VAL A 205 -3.34 8.36 3.49
N ILE A 206 -3.55 8.11 2.21
CA ILE A 206 -4.49 7.10 1.72
C ILE A 206 -3.96 5.70 2.08
N ASP A 207 -4.87 4.79 2.42
CA ASP A 207 -4.46 3.41 2.61
C ASP A 207 -4.03 2.78 1.27
N LYS A 208 -2.75 2.38 1.21
CA LYS A 208 -2.17 1.80 -0.01
C LYS A 208 -2.89 0.55 -0.49
N ASP A 209 -3.45 -0.27 0.41
CA ASP A 209 -4.04 -1.57 0.05
C ASP A 209 -5.39 -1.31 -0.62
N ARG A 210 -6.16 -0.36 -0.08
CA ARG A 210 -7.36 0.20 -0.74
C ARG A 210 -7.04 0.88 -2.07
N SER A 211 -5.98 1.69 -2.13
CA SER A 211 -5.54 2.31 -3.38
C SER A 211 -5.10 1.26 -4.41
N ALA A 212 -4.45 0.17 -4.00
CA ALA A 212 -4.06 -0.91 -4.89
C ALA A 212 -5.27 -1.69 -5.42
N ALA A 213 -6.29 -1.93 -4.58
CA ALA A 213 -7.55 -2.54 -5.00
C ALA A 213 -8.34 -1.63 -5.96
N LEU A 214 -8.37 -0.31 -5.72
CA LEU A 214 -8.94 0.65 -6.65
C LEU A 214 -8.20 0.61 -7.98
N LEU A 215 -6.87 0.67 -7.96
CA LEU A 215 -6.03 0.60 -9.16
C LEU A 215 -6.31 -0.69 -9.94
N ALA A 216 -6.24 -1.83 -9.27
CA ALA A 216 -6.52 -3.15 -9.86
C ALA A 216 -7.91 -3.20 -10.51
N SER A 217 -8.90 -2.55 -9.89
CA SER A 217 -10.25 -2.48 -10.44
C SER A 217 -10.34 -1.57 -11.66
N GLN A 218 -9.73 -0.38 -11.61
CA GLN A 218 -9.77 0.58 -12.71
C GLN A 218 -9.02 0.09 -13.96
N ILE A 219 -7.94 -0.67 -13.77
CA ILE A 219 -7.17 -1.24 -14.88
C ILE A 219 -7.63 -2.62 -15.32
N HIS A 220 -8.70 -3.15 -14.71
CA HIS A 220 -9.21 -4.52 -14.92
C HIS A 220 -8.11 -5.59 -14.78
N ALA A 221 -7.33 -5.51 -13.70
CA ALA A 221 -6.29 -6.49 -13.41
C ALA A 221 -6.90 -7.88 -13.17
N ASP A 222 -6.17 -8.92 -13.59
CA ASP A 222 -6.55 -10.32 -13.37
C ASP A 222 -6.29 -10.74 -11.91
N ALA A 223 -5.31 -10.10 -11.26
CA ALA A 223 -4.93 -10.42 -9.90
C ALA A 223 -4.47 -9.20 -9.08
N LEU A 224 -4.70 -9.28 -7.77
CA LEU A 224 -4.17 -8.38 -6.76
C LEU A 224 -3.33 -9.17 -5.75
N LEU A 225 -2.15 -8.68 -5.38
CA LEU A 225 -1.29 -9.33 -4.39
C LEU A 225 -0.83 -8.32 -3.34
N ILE A 226 -1.28 -8.49 -2.10
CA ILE A 226 -0.85 -7.69 -0.95
C ILE A 226 0.27 -8.42 -0.21
N LEU A 227 1.46 -7.86 -0.25
CA LEU A 227 2.63 -8.42 0.43
C LEU A 227 2.84 -7.72 1.77
N THR A 228 2.78 -8.48 2.86
CA THR A 228 2.84 -7.99 4.24
C THR A 228 3.84 -8.81 5.09
N ASP A 229 3.93 -8.50 6.37
CA ASP A 229 4.71 -9.22 7.39
C ASP A 229 4.07 -10.53 7.86
N ALA A 230 2.75 -10.60 7.91
CA ALA A 230 2.04 -11.86 8.12
C ALA A 230 2.19 -12.79 6.91
N ASP A 231 2.39 -14.08 7.17
CA ASP A 231 2.48 -15.12 6.15
C ASP A 231 1.12 -15.47 5.55
N ALA A 232 0.04 -15.32 6.32
CA ALA A 232 -1.35 -15.50 5.90
C ALA A 232 -2.31 -14.58 6.69
N VAL A 233 -3.57 -14.55 6.28
CA VAL A 233 -4.69 -14.06 7.11
C VAL A 233 -5.03 -15.14 8.13
N TYR A 234 -5.21 -14.75 9.40
CA TYR A 234 -5.53 -15.68 10.48
C TYR A 234 -6.91 -15.37 11.08
N LEU A 235 -7.61 -16.43 11.47
CA LEU A 235 -8.70 -16.35 12.43
C LEU A 235 -8.15 -16.51 13.84
N ASP A 236 -8.85 -15.93 14.82
CA ASP A 236 -8.48 -16.01 16.24
C ASP A 236 -7.03 -15.57 16.52
N TRP A 237 -6.58 -14.52 15.82
CA TRP A 237 -5.23 -13.99 15.96
C TRP A 237 -4.84 -13.75 17.43
N GLY A 238 -3.66 -14.25 17.82
CA GLY A 238 -3.12 -14.15 19.17
C GLY A 238 -3.73 -15.12 20.19
N LYS A 239 -4.68 -15.98 19.80
CA LYS A 239 -5.30 -16.99 20.69
C LYS A 239 -4.74 -18.39 20.42
N PRO A 240 -4.90 -19.34 21.37
CA PRO A 240 -4.54 -20.75 21.13
C PRO A 240 -5.28 -21.41 19.97
N THR A 241 -6.44 -20.90 19.57
CA THR A 241 -7.25 -21.37 18.43
C THR A 241 -6.85 -20.74 17.10
N GLN A 242 -5.78 -19.94 17.07
CA GLN A 242 -5.32 -19.26 15.87
C GLN A 242 -5.08 -20.26 14.72
N ARG A 243 -5.67 -19.97 13.56
CA ARG A 243 -5.49 -20.79 12.35
C ARG A 243 -5.44 -19.95 11.08
N PRO A 244 -4.59 -20.30 10.10
CA PRO A 244 -4.51 -19.57 8.84
C PRO A 244 -5.74 -19.85 7.97
N LEU A 245 -6.13 -18.85 7.19
CA LEU A 245 -7.05 -18.99 6.06
C LEU A 245 -6.23 -19.26 4.80
N ALA A 246 -6.29 -20.48 4.27
CA ALA A 246 -5.58 -20.82 3.04
C ALA A 246 -6.31 -20.30 1.80
N GLN A 247 -7.61 -20.60 1.69
CA GLN A 247 -8.47 -20.12 0.61
C GLN A 247 -9.83 -19.69 1.17
N VAL A 248 -10.39 -18.61 0.63
CA VAL A 248 -11.63 -18.03 1.14
C VAL A 248 -12.37 -17.22 0.07
N THR A 249 -13.69 -17.13 0.18
CA THR A 249 -14.52 -16.30 -0.70
C THR A 249 -14.73 -14.89 -0.12
N PRO A 250 -14.98 -13.86 -0.95
CA PRO A 250 -15.39 -12.54 -0.47
C PRO A 250 -16.65 -12.57 0.41
N GLU A 251 -17.58 -13.49 0.15
CA GLU A 251 -18.81 -13.71 0.93
C GLU A 251 -18.47 -14.12 2.36
N LEU A 252 -17.62 -15.14 2.53
CA LEU A 252 -17.27 -15.64 3.85
C LEU A 252 -16.43 -14.64 4.64
N LEU A 253 -15.56 -13.87 3.96
CA LEU A 253 -14.78 -12.81 4.59
C LEU A 253 -15.65 -11.69 5.21
N ARG A 254 -16.82 -11.40 4.64
CA ARG A 254 -17.75 -10.38 5.17
C ARG A 254 -18.37 -10.78 6.51
N GLU A 255 -18.43 -12.07 6.81
CA GLU A 255 -18.96 -12.60 8.07
C GLU A 255 -17.89 -12.66 9.18
N MET A 256 -16.63 -12.37 8.83
CA MET A 256 -15.49 -12.45 9.74
C MET A 256 -15.06 -11.07 10.25
N GLN A 257 -14.47 -11.05 11.44
CA GLN A 257 -13.91 -9.82 12.04
C GLN A 257 -12.39 -9.87 12.07
N PHE A 258 -11.77 -8.77 11.62
CA PHE A 258 -10.32 -8.59 11.61
C PHE A 258 -9.95 -7.25 12.24
N ASP A 259 -8.71 -7.14 12.72
CA ASP A 259 -8.21 -5.91 13.34
C ASP A 259 -8.24 -4.72 12.35
N ALA A 260 -8.91 -3.64 12.76
CA ALA A 260 -9.13 -2.47 11.90
C ALA A 260 -7.86 -1.65 11.62
N GLY A 261 -6.80 -1.83 12.43
CA GLY A 261 -5.52 -1.14 12.25
C GLY A 261 -4.52 -1.86 11.35
N SER A 262 -4.79 -3.13 10.99
CA SER A 262 -3.81 -3.99 10.31
C SER A 262 -4.43 -4.86 9.22
N MET A 263 -5.00 -6.02 9.56
CA MET A 263 -5.44 -7.03 8.60
C MET A 263 -6.81 -6.69 7.96
N GLY A 264 -7.70 -6.02 8.70
CA GLY A 264 -9.03 -5.64 8.21
C GLY A 264 -9.01 -4.90 6.89
N PRO A 265 -8.26 -3.77 6.77
CA PRO A 265 -8.16 -3.04 5.50
C PRO A 265 -7.67 -3.90 4.32
N LYS A 266 -6.75 -4.85 4.54
CA LYS A 266 -6.22 -5.74 3.49
C LYS A 266 -7.28 -6.70 2.98
N VAL A 267 -7.97 -7.34 3.93
CA VAL A 267 -9.05 -8.29 3.64
C VAL A 267 -10.18 -7.59 2.90
N THR A 268 -10.62 -6.41 3.38
CA THR A 268 -11.67 -5.62 2.72
C THR A 268 -11.27 -5.25 1.29
N ALA A 269 -10.05 -4.72 1.08
CA ALA A 269 -9.57 -4.32 -0.24
C ALA A 269 -9.54 -5.51 -1.22
N CYS A 270 -9.04 -6.67 -0.79
CA CYS A 270 -9.03 -7.87 -1.63
C CYS A 270 -10.43 -8.41 -1.92
N ALA A 271 -11.31 -8.44 -0.91
CA ALA A 271 -12.68 -8.92 -1.08
C ALA A 271 -13.48 -8.02 -2.04
N GLU A 272 -13.32 -6.70 -1.94
CA GLU A 272 -13.91 -5.73 -2.87
C GLU A 272 -13.39 -5.95 -4.30
N PHE A 273 -12.07 -6.05 -4.50
CA PHE A 273 -11.50 -6.31 -5.82
C PHE A 273 -12.05 -7.60 -6.45
N VAL A 274 -12.03 -8.71 -5.72
CA VAL A 274 -12.52 -10.01 -6.23
C VAL A 274 -14.01 -9.95 -6.56
N SER A 275 -14.81 -9.29 -5.72
CA SER A 275 -16.25 -9.15 -5.94
C SER A 275 -16.58 -8.36 -7.21
N HIS A 276 -15.82 -7.29 -7.50
CA HIS A 276 -16.06 -6.42 -8.65
C HIS A 276 -15.43 -6.96 -9.94
N CYS A 277 -14.20 -7.47 -9.87
CA CYS A 277 -13.40 -7.82 -11.05
C CYS A 277 -13.43 -9.30 -11.40
N ARG A 278 -13.92 -10.17 -10.51
CA ARG A 278 -13.90 -11.64 -10.65
C ARG A 278 -12.50 -12.24 -10.85
N GLY A 279 -11.45 -11.47 -10.54
CA GLY A 279 -10.05 -11.93 -10.50
C GLY A 279 -9.73 -12.69 -9.22
N ILE A 280 -8.44 -12.92 -8.96
CA ILE A 280 -7.94 -13.54 -7.72
C ILE A 280 -7.16 -12.52 -6.87
N ALA A 281 -7.25 -12.62 -5.55
CA ALA A 281 -6.45 -11.78 -4.66
C ALA A 281 -5.63 -12.62 -3.66
N GLY A 282 -4.36 -12.27 -3.49
CA GLY A 282 -3.45 -12.93 -2.55
C GLY A 282 -3.05 -12.01 -1.39
N ILE A 283 -2.95 -12.56 -0.18
CA ILE A 283 -2.36 -11.88 0.99
C ILE A 283 -1.32 -12.81 1.62
N GLY A 284 -0.11 -12.32 1.86
CA GLY A 284 0.90 -13.07 2.59
C GLY A 284 2.29 -12.45 2.55
N SER A 285 3.31 -13.28 2.80
CA SER A 285 4.69 -12.83 2.92
C SER A 285 5.31 -12.46 1.56
N LEU A 286 6.26 -11.50 1.57
CA LEU A 286 7.03 -11.11 0.39
C LEU A 286 7.80 -12.28 -0.25
N ALA A 287 8.26 -13.25 0.53
CA ALA A 287 9.04 -14.37 0.01
C ALA A 287 8.18 -15.37 -0.79
N ASP A 288 6.86 -15.38 -0.53
CA ASP A 288 5.94 -16.40 -1.02
C ASP A 288 5.08 -15.92 -2.19
N GLY A 289 5.36 -14.76 -2.78
CA GLY A 289 4.47 -14.10 -3.77
C GLY A 289 3.95 -15.00 -4.90
N GLN A 290 4.81 -15.86 -5.48
CA GLN A 290 4.38 -16.83 -6.50
C GLN A 290 3.52 -17.95 -5.91
N ALA A 291 3.92 -18.51 -4.77
CA ALA A 291 3.18 -19.58 -4.09
C ALA A 291 1.81 -19.12 -3.57
N ILE A 292 1.67 -17.84 -3.20
CA ILE A 292 0.38 -17.25 -2.82
C ILE A 292 -0.59 -17.26 -4.00
N LEU A 293 -0.14 -16.80 -5.18
CA LEU A 293 -0.98 -16.79 -6.38
C LEU A 293 -1.32 -18.20 -6.89
N ALA A 294 -0.49 -19.20 -6.57
CA ALA A 294 -0.76 -20.61 -6.83
C ALA A 294 -1.70 -21.26 -5.79
N GLY A 295 -2.01 -20.58 -4.68
CA GLY A 295 -2.83 -21.13 -3.59
C GLY A 295 -2.09 -22.15 -2.70
N GLU A 296 -0.75 -22.17 -2.75
CA GLU A 296 0.11 -23.09 -1.99
C GLU A 296 0.54 -22.51 -0.64
N LYS A 297 0.58 -21.17 -0.53
CA LYS A 297 0.95 -20.43 0.69
C LYS A 297 0.06 -19.19 0.86
N GLY A 298 0.10 -18.61 2.06
CA GLY A 298 -0.69 -17.43 2.40
C GLY A 298 -2.20 -17.64 2.26
N THR A 299 -2.91 -16.55 1.96
CA THR A 299 -4.36 -16.56 1.78
C THR A 299 -4.70 -16.18 0.35
N LEU A 300 -5.39 -17.07 -0.36
CA LEU A 300 -5.95 -16.82 -1.68
C LEU A 300 -7.45 -16.56 -1.58
N ILE A 301 -7.87 -15.41 -2.10
CA ILE A 301 -9.25 -14.95 -2.13
C ILE A 301 -9.74 -15.05 -3.58
N ARG A 302 -10.83 -15.77 -3.81
CA ARG A 302 -11.45 -15.93 -5.13
C ARG A 302 -12.94 -16.22 -4.98
N CYS A 303 -13.74 -15.92 -6.00
CA CYS A 303 -15.11 -16.44 -6.04
C CYS A 303 -15.09 -17.97 -6.06
N GLU A 304 -16.14 -18.60 -5.54
CA GLU A 304 -16.38 -20.03 -5.78
C GLU A 304 -16.33 -20.28 -7.29
N THR A 305 -15.47 -21.20 -7.72
CA THR A 305 -15.62 -21.81 -9.03
C THR A 305 -16.95 -22.54 -8.98
N ALA A 306 -17.93 -22.09 -9.77
CA ALA A 306 -18.97 -23.02 -10.19
C ALA A 306 -18.22 -24.22 -10.78
N ASP A 307 -18.39 -25.40 -10.19
CA ASP A 307 -17.81 -26.63 -10.70
C ASP A 307 -18.11 -26.70 -12.20
N VAL A 308 -17.08 -26.46 -13.01
CA VAL A 308 -17.08 -26.93 -14.39
C VAL A 308 -16.68 -28.38 -14.23
N ASP A 309 -17.72 -29.23 -14.21
CA ASP A 309 -17.71 -30.71 -14.16
C ASP A 309 -18.21 -31.32 -12.83
N ALA A 310 -19.54 -31.35 -12.68
CA ALA A 310 -20.28 -32.52 -12.19
C ALA A 310 -21.72 -32.52 -12.75
#